data_AF-A0A0K9NZT6-F1
#
_entry.id   AF-A0A0K9NZT6-F1
#
_cell.length_a   1.000
_cell.length_b   1.000
_cell.length_c   1.000
_cell.angle_alpha   90.00
_cell.angle_beta   90.00
_cell.angle_gamma   90.00
#
_symmetry.space_group_name_H-M   'P 1'
#
loop_
_entity.id
_entity.type
_entity.pdbx_description
1 polymer ?
#
loop_
_entity_poly.entity_id
_entity_poly.type
_entity_poly.pdbx_seq_one_letter_code
_entity_poly.pdbx_strand_id
1 'polypeptide(L)'
;MGMPTAIFFSLLICLTLIETSAYHLPSFSSSLRLPSDRHRRPRPTSITWAVLVAGSSGFGNYRHQADVCHAYQILRSGGVKEENIIVFMYDDIATNPLNPRPGTLINHPDGGDVYAGVPKDYTGESANVWNLYNVLLGNATGTSGGSGKVVDSKPNDRIFLFYSDHGGPGVLGMPAGPFLYAGDFVSVLRTKHQMGTYSEMLIYLEACESGSIFEGMIGKEEEEELEIYVTTASNAIYIVKIVAWMEDSESNDLKSETVREQYHQVKDRTSNYNTFAVGSHVMQYGTRKIKSDTLSVFHGFNPRNANVTSRTDRNRVIRDTGENQRDAEVLFLWRRYERMDERSPEREEVMREITDKMAERVHVDRSVRSIGRFLLELTNRDFNAEHIRPVGEAVVDDWGCLKKMVGVFENYCGLLGQYGMRHMRVFANICNHGLNVATVEEACHRSCVHDGEWRRWFSL
;
A
#
# COMPACT_ATOMS: atom_id res chain seq x y z
N MET A 1 -25.66 64.09 -78.19
CA MET A 1 -27.07 63.79 -77.84
C MET A 1 -27.42 62.43 -78.42
N GLY A 2 -28.01 61.53 -77.63
CA GLY A 2 -28.72 60.34 -78.14
C GLY A 2 -28.02 58.99 -78.01
N MET A 3 -28.04 58.41 -76.80
CA MET A 3 -28.11 56.97 -76.49
C MET A 3 -29.38 56.33 -77.14
N PRO A 4 -29.66 54.99 -77.12
CA PRO A 4 -29.31 54.02 -76.05
C PRO A 4 -29.08 52.51 -76.41
N THR A 5 -28.46 51.78 -75.46
CA THR A 5 -28.80 50.42 -74.89
C THR A 5 -29.00 49.17 -75.76
N ALA A 6 -28.80 47.91 -75.32
CA ALA A 6 -28.10 47.23 -74.22
C ALA A 6 -28.44 45.71 -74.27
N ILE A 7 -27.40 44.84 -74.30
CA ILE A 7 -27.14 43.63 -73.48
C ILE A 7 -28.07 42.35 -73.52
N PHE A 8 -27.38 41.19 -73.46
CA PHE A 8 -27.69 39.85 -72.84
C PHE A 8 -28.14 38.72 -73.80
N PHE A 9 -27.79 37.42 -73.67
CA PHE A 9 -27.03 36.57 -72.73
C PHE A 9 -26.70 35.21 -73.43
N SER A 10 -25.67 34.48 -72.95
CA SER A 10 -25.51 33.00 -72.88
C SER A 10 -25.41 32.11 -74.15
N LEU A 11 -24.37 31.26 -74.25
CA LEU A 11 -24.51 29.79 -74.07
C LEU A 11 -23.16 29.03 -74.08
N LEU A 12 -23.14 27.96 -73.30
CA LEU A 12 -22.11 26.94 -73.09
C LEU A 12 -22.30 25.78 -74.09
N ILE A 13 -21.27 25.29 -74.79
CA ILE A 13 -21.28 23.95 -75.44
C ILE A 13 -19.90 23.28 -75.31
N CYS A 14 -19.96 22.00 -74.94
CA CYS A 14 -18.87 21.06 -74.65
C CYS A 14 -18.59 20.11 -75.85
N LEU A 15 -17.50 19.32 -75.78
CA LEU A 15 -17.03 18.17 -76.63
C LEU A 15 -15.78 18.45 -77.49
N THR A 16 -14.56 18.04 -77.07
CA THR A 16 -13.80 16.76 -77.37
C THR A 16 -13.35 16.65 -78.84
N LEU A 17 -12.14 16.27 -79.28
CA LEU A 17 -10.96 15.49 -78.81
C LEU A 17 -9.81 15.80 -79.79
N ILE A 18 -8.54 15.93 -79.37
CA ILE A 18 -7.35 15.46 -80.13
C ILE A 18 -6.24 15.08 -79.12
N GLU A 19 -5.79 13.83 -79.19
CA GLU A 19 -4.65 13.25 -78.47
C GLU A 19 -3.32 13.87 -78.93
N THR A 20 -2.39 14.14 -77.99
CA THR A 20 -0.95 14.13 -78.31
C THR A 20 -0.10 13.60 -77.14
N SER A 21 0.86 12.78 -77.56
CA SER A 21 1.83 11.93 -76.88
C SER A 21 2.64 12.58 -75.74
N ALA A 22 2.79 11.84 -74.65
CA ALA A 22 3.70 12.16 -73.55
C ALA A 22 5.17 11.91 -73.95
N TYR A 23 6.00 12.95 -73.88
CA TYR A 23 7.46 12.84 -73.84
C TYR A 23 7.93 12.88 -72.39
N HIS A 24 8.64 11.83 -71.97
CA HIS A 24 9.26 11.69 -70.65
C HIS A 24 10.39 12.72 -70.42
N LEU A 25 10.28 13.51 -69.35
CA LEU A 25 11.40 14.19 -68.70
C LEU A 25 11.78 13.41 -67.42
N PRO A 26 13.08 13.13 -67.16
CA PRO A 26 13.49 12.37 -66.00
C PRO A 26 13.42 13.24 -64.74
N SER A 27 12.58 12.84 -63.78
CA SER A 27 12.44 13.49 -62.48
C SER A 27 13.65 13.20 -61.60
N PHE A 28 14.25 14.29 -61.12
CA PHE A 28 15.35 14.37 -60.18
C PHE A 28 14.96 13.79 -58.80
N SER A 29 15.78 12.86 -58.31
CA SER A 29 15.98 12.41 -56.91
C SER A 29 14.80 12.41 -55.91
N SER A 30 14.36 11.19 -55.56
CA SER A 30 13.52 10.87 -54.40
C SER A 30 14.27 10.92 -53.05
N SER A 31 15.04 11.99 -52.79
CA SER A 31 15.90 12.11 -51.60
C SER A 31 15.54 13.25 -50.64
N LEU A 32 14.37 13.88 -50.80
CA LEU A 32 13.82 14.84 -49.84
C LEU A 32 12.60 14.25 -49.14
N ARG A 33 12.83 13.65 -47.97
CA ARG A 33 11.76 13.25 -47.03
C ARG A 33 11.41 14.43 -46.14
N LEU A 34 10.11 14.67 -45.97
CA LEU A 34 9.58 15.63 -44.99
C LEU A 34 9.98 15.20 -43.56
N PRO A 35 10.29 16.14 -42.65
CA PRO A 35 10.60 15.83 -41.24
C PRO A 35 9.49 15.05 -40.49
N SER A 36 8.26 15.04 -41.01
CA SER A 36 7.11 14.34 -40.45
C SER A 36 7.11 12.82 -40.66
N ASP A 37 7.94 12.30 -41.58
CA ASP A 37 8.00 10.86 -41.93
C ASP A 37 9.20 10.13 -41.29
N ARG A 38 9.78 10.68 -40.21
CA ARG A 38 10.60 9.86 -39.32
C ARG A 38 9.68 8.85 -38.66
N HIS A 39 9.80 7.59 -39.08
CA HIS A 39 9.33 6.40 -38.38
C HIS A 39 9.16 6.69 -36.88
N ARG A 40 7.91 6.81 -36.46
CA ARG A 40 7.55 6.65 -35.06
C ARG A 40 7.94 5.21 -34.75
N ARG A 41 9.17 4.99 -34.27
CA ARG A 41 9.49 3.77 -33.54
C ARG A 41 8.33 3.58 -32.57
N PRO A 42 7.66 2.41 -32.53
CA PRO A 42 6.62 2.21 -31.54
C PRO A 42 7.20 2.65 -30.21
N ARG A 43 6.55 3.60 -29.54
CA ARG A 43 6.93 3.94 -28.16
C ARG A 43 6.93 2.60 -27.44
N PRO A 44 8.02 2.20 -26.77
CA PRO A 44 8.03 0.93 -26.06
C PRO A 44 6.77 0.90 -25.19
N THR A 45 5.97 -0.14 -25.35
CA THR A 45 4.72 -0.30 -24.62
C THR A 45 5.07 -0.33 -23.13
N SER A 46 4.61 0.67 -22.39
CA SER A 46 4.75 0.72 -20.92
C SER A 46 3.98 -0.46 -20.34
N ILE A 47 4.66 -1.29 -19.53
CA ILE A 47 4.03 -2.36 -18.78
C ILE A 47 3.71 -1.84 -17.38
N THR A 48 2.52 -2.16 -16.89
CA THR A 48 2.16 -1.95 -15.49
C THR A 48 2.48 -3.22 -14.70
N TRP A 49 3.34 -3.08 -13.70
CA TRP A 49 3.64 -4.09 -12.69
C TRP A 49 2.88 -3.79 -11.40
N ALA A 50 2.55 -4.83 -10.64
CA ALA A 50 1.95 -4.66 -9.32
C ALA A 50 2.57 -5.59 -8.28
N VAL A 51 2.70 -5.10 -7.06
CA VAL A 51 3.07 -5.88 -5.87
C VAL A 51 1.99 -5.68 -4.82
N LEU A 52 1.36 -6.77 -4.37
CA LEU A 52 0.25 -6.75 -3.43
C LEU A 52 0.66 -7.51 -2.16
N VAL A 53 0.58 -6.87 -0.99
CA VAL A 53 1.11 -7.40 0.26
C VAL A 53 0.06 -7.35 1.37
N ALA A 54 -0.32 -8.52 1.88
CA ALA A 54 -1.05 -8.65 3.13
C ALA A 54 -0.02 -8.94 4.22
N GLY A 55 0.08 -8.12 5.25
CA GLY A 55 1.16 -8.19 6.25
C GLY A 55 0.91 -9.13 7.44
N SER A 56 -0.18 -9.91 7.44
CA SER A 56 -0.58 -10.76 8.58
C SER A 56 -1.19 -12.08 8.16
N SER A 57 -1.27 -12.96 9.16
CA SER A 57 -1.90 -14.27 9.16
C SER A 57 -2.98 -14.35 10.25
N GLY A 58 -3.67 -15.48 10.30
CA GLY A 58 -4.71 -15.78 11.27
C GLY A 58 -6.10 -15.30 10.81
N PHE A 59 -7.13 -16.08 11.15
CA PHE A 59 -8.49 -15.80 10.69
C PHE A 59 -9.07 -14.50 11.25
N GLY A 60 -8.65 -14.07 12.45
CA GLY A 60 -8.99 -12.74 12.99
C GLY A 60 -8.49 -11.60 12.10
N ASN A 61 -7.49 -11.88 11.25
CA ASN A 61 -6.93 -10.93 10.30
C ASN A 61 -7.47 -11.06 8.86
N TYR A 62 -8.52 -11.86 8.63
CA TYR A 62 -9.17 -12.12 7.33
C TYR A 62 -9.12 -10.95 6.34
N ARG A 63 -9.48 -9.75 6.80
CA ARG A 63 -9.58 -8.53 6.01
C ARG A 63 -8.33 -8.21 5.18
N HIS A 64 -7.11 -8.41 5.69
CA HIS A 64 -5.89 -8.00 4.99
C HIS A 64 -5.62 -8.85 3.73
N GLN A 65 -5.83 -10.17 3.83
CA GLN A 65 -5.70 -11.05 2.67
C GLN A 65 -6.89 -10.87 1.71
N ALA A 66 -8.09 -10.59 2.22
CA ALA A 66 -9.23 -10.25 1.39
C ALA A 66 -9.00 -8.95 0.60
N ASP A 67 -8.37 -7.93 1.20
CA ASP A 67 -8.02 -6.67 0.53
C ASP A 67 -7.07 -6.91 -0.64
N VAL A 68 -6.01 -7.70 -0.42
CA VAL A 68 -5.04 -8.07 -1.46
C VAL A 68 -5.67 -8.88 -2.58
N CYS A 69 -6.51 -9.85 -2.24
CA CYS A 69 -7.26 -10.65 -3.21
C CYS A 69 -8.18 -9.75 -4.06
N HIS A 70 -8.87 -8.80 -3.43
CA HIS A 70 -9.74 -7.87 -4.12
C HIS A 70 -8.95 -6.92 -5.04
N ALA A 71 -7.83 -6.37 -4.57
CA ALA A 71 -6.93 -5.56 -5.40
C ALA A 71 -6.43 -6.34 -6.62
N TYR A 72 -6.10 -7.63 -6.47
CA TYR A 72 -5.76 -8.50 -7.60
C TYR A 72 -6.90 -8.57 -8.62
N GLN A 73 -8.14 -8.79 -8.20
CA GLN A 73 -9.29 -8.85 -9.12
C GLN A 73 -9.48 -7.55 -9.90
N ILE A 74 -9.32 -6.40 -9.23
CA ILE A 74 -9.41 -5.08 -9.87
C ILE A 74 -8.38 -4.97 -10.98
N LEU A 75 -7.10 -5.24 -10.68
CA LEU A 75 -6.00 -5.16 -11.64
C LEU A 75 -6.18 -6.13 -12.82
N ARG A 76 -6.62 -7.37 -12.55
CA ARG A 76 -6.90 -8.36 -13.60
C ARG A 76 -8.05 -7.92 -14.50
N SER A 77 -9.13 -7.40 -13.92
CA SER A 77 -10.27 -6.87 -14.69
C SER A 77 -9.89 -5.62 -15.50
N GLY A 78 -8.89 -4.85 -15.02
CA GLY A 78 -8.27 -3.73 -15.73
C GLY A 78 -7.32 -4.14 -16.85
N GLY A 79 -7.02 -5.43 -17.01
CA GLY A 79 -6.13 -5.94 -18.06
C GLY A 79 -4.66 -6.00 -17.67
N VAL A 80 -4.31 -5.77 -16.40
CA VAL A 80 -2.95 -6.06 -15.90
C VAL A 80 -2.76 -7.58 -15.91
N LYS A 81 -1.65 -8.03 -16.48
CA LYS A 81 -1.37 -9.45 -16.64
C LYS A 81 -0.91 -10.08 -15.33
N GLU A 82 -1.33 -11.31 -15.06
CA GLU A 82 -0.92 -12.07 -13.87
C GLU A 82 0.61 -12.24 -13.75
N GLU A 83 1.32 -12.36 -14.87
CA GLU A 83 2.79 -12.43 -14.92
C GLU A 83 3.46 -11.16 -14.36
N ASN A 84 2.73 -10.04 -14.31
CA ASN A 84 3.21 -8.75 -13.81
C ASN A 84 2.62 -8.38 -12.44
N ILE A 85 1.80 -9.25 -11.82
CA ILE A 85 1.24 -9.05 -10.48
C ILE A 85 1.89 -10.07 -9.55
N ILE A 86 2.61 -9.57 -8.55
CA ILE A 86 3.26 -10.37 -7.51
C ILE A 86 2.43 -10.27 -6.23
N VAL A 87 2.06 -11.42 -5.65
CA VAL A 87 1.21 -11.47 -4.45
C VAL A 87 1.94 -12.06 -3.25
N PHE A 88 1.91 -11.33 -2.14
CA PHE A 88 2.33 -11.75 -0.81
C PHE A 88 1.10 -11.86 0.09
N MET A 89 0.81 -13.07 0.55
CA MET A 89 -0.24 -13.33 1.55
C MET A 89 0.08 -14.64 2.27
N TYR A 90 -0.23 -14.76 3.55
CA TYR A 90 0.10 -16.00 4.28
C TYR A 90 -0.64 -17.23 3.72
N ASP A 91 -1.83 -17.03 3.15
CA ASP A 91 -2.68 -18.03 2.48
C ASP A 91 -3.35 -19.05 3.42
N ASP A 92 -3.70 -18.62 4.63
CA ASP A 92 -4.32 -19.42 5.70
C ASP A 92 -5.80 -19.12 5.95
N ILE A 93 -6.43 -18.32 5.07
CA ILE A 93 -7.83 -17.89 5.22
C ILE A 93 -8.81 -18.78 4.44
N ALA A 94 -8.50 -19.11 3.19
CA ALA A 94 -9.43 -19.84 2.32
C ALA A 94 -9.70 -21.27 2.83
N THR A 95 -8.68 -21.93 3.35
CA THR A 95 -8.75 -23.29 3.91
C THR A 95 -8.94 -23.31 5.42
N ASN A 96 -9.10 -22.15 6.06
CA ASN A 96 -9.27 -22.07 7.50
C ASN A 96 -10.53 -22.81 7.95
N PRO A 97 -10.49 -23.63 9.02
CA PRO A 97 -11.68 -24.30 9.55
C PRO A 97 -12.80 -23.33 9.97
N LEU A 98 -12.45 -22.08 10.30
CA LEU A 98 -13.40 -21.04 10.67
C LEU A 98 -14.03 -20.34 9.45
N ASN A 99 -13.57 -20.63 8.23
CA ASN A 99 -14.13 -20.04 7.03
C ASN A 99 -15.48 -20.70 6.70
N PRO A 100 -16.62 -19.98 6.77
CA PRO A 100 -17.92 -20.54 6.46
C PRO A 100 -18.11 -20.84 4.96
N ARG A 101 -17.20 -20.36 4.10
CA ARG A 101 -17.19 -20.60 2.66
C ARG A 101 -15.79 -21.10 2.24
N PRO A 102 -15.46 -22.37 2.52
CA PRO A 102 -14.14 -22.92 2.23
C PRO A 102 -13.73 -22.71 0.77
N GLY A 103 -12.47 -22.32 0.56
CA GLY A 103 -11.91 -22.03 -0.76
C GLY A 103 -12.24 -20.64 -1.31
N THR A 104 -12.94 -19.78 -0.56
CA THR A 104 -13.33 -18.43 -1.02
C THR A 104 -13.03 -17.35 0.00
N LEU A 105 -12.76 -16.14 -0.48
CA LEU A 105 -12.71 -14.92 0.33
C LEU A 105 -13.68 -13.88 -0.24
N ILE A 106 -14.34 -13.08 0.60
CA ILE A 106 -15.15 -11.92 0.20
C ILE A 106 -14.54 -10.65 0.79
N ASN A 107 -14.60 -9.54 0.06
CA ASN A 107 -14.13 -8.23 0.59
C ASN A 107 -15.28 -7.21 0.73
N HIS A 108 -16.52 -7.62 0.45
CA HIS A 108 -17.72 -6.84 0.66
C HIS A 108 -18.86 -7.78 1.12
N PRO A 109 -19.78 -7.36 2.02
CA PRO A 109 -20.88 -8.21 2.48
C PRO A 109 -21.72 -8.82 1.36
N ASP A 110 -21.98 -8.01 0.32
CA ASP A 110 -22.72 -8.40 -0.89
C ASP A 110 -21.79 -8.80 -2.06
N GLY A 111 -20.49 -8.88 -1.82
CA GLY A 111 -19.46 -9.18 -2.84
C GLY A 111 -19.33 -10.66 -3.17
N GLY A 112 -18.80 -10.94 -4.37
CA GLY A 112 -18.41 -12.27 -4.80
C GLY A 112 -17.08 -12.75 -4.22
N ASP A 113 -16.65 -13.95 -4.63
CA ASP A 113 -15.33 -14.47 -4.30
C ASP A 113 -14.22 -13.62 -4.96
N VAL A 114 -13.26 -13.18 -4.16
CA VAL A 114 -12.07 -12.45 -4.61
C VAL A 114 -10.82 -13.32 -4.60
N TYR A 115 -10.86 -14.54 -4.05
CA TYR A 115 -9.70 -15.43 -3.92
C TYR A 115 -9.37 -16.21 -5.20
N ALA A 116 -10.38 -16.55 -6.00
CA ALA A 116 -10.21 -17.32 -7.23
C ALA A 116 -9.16 -16.70 -8.18
N GLY A 117 -8.19 -17.51 -8.57
CA GLY A 117 -7.15 -17.13 -9.54
C GLY A 117 -6.02 -16.26 -8.98
N VAL A 118 -6.07 -15.84 -7.71
CA VAL A 118 -4.99 -15.07 -7.09
C VAL A 118 -3.72 -15.93 -7.03
N PRO A 119 -2.59 -15.51 -7.63
CA PRO A 119 -1.36 -16.28 -7.66
C PRO A 119 -0.78 -16.44 -6.25
N LYS A 120 -0.15 -17.59 -6.01
CA LYS A 120 0.50 -17.94 -4.73
C LYS A 120 2.00 -17.69 -4.82
N ASP A 121 2.38 -16.45 -5.15
CA ASP A 121 3.78 -16.13 -5.42
C ASP A 121 4.64 -16.25 -4.16
N TYR A 122 4.22 -15.63 -3.06
CA TYR A 122 4.89 -15.74 -1.77
C TYR A 122 3.84 -15.96 -0.67
N THR A 123 3.83 -17.17 -0.12
CA THR A 123 2.89 -17.60 0.93
C THR A 123 3.60 -18.24 2.13
N GLY A 124 2.90 -18.34 3.26
CA GLY A 124 3.49 -18.81 4.53
C GLY A 124 4.80 -18.09 4.86
N GLU A 125 5.83 -18.86 5.20
CA GLU A 125 7.16 -18.34 5.55
C GLU A 125 7.89 -17.64 4.40
N SER A 126 7.50 -17.88 3.14
CA SER A 126 8.07 -17.16 2.00
C SER A 126 7.49 -15.74 1.84
N ALA A 127 6.38 -15.43 2.50
CA ALA A 127 5.83 -14.08 2.56
C ALA A 127 6.55 -13.25 3.64
N ASN A 128 7.84 -13.00 3.44
CA ASN A 128 8.71 -12.30 4.39
C ASN A 128 9.33 -11.02 3.79
N VAL A 129 9.88 -10.17 4.66
CA VAL A 129 10.43 -8.86 4.27
C VAL A 129 11.59 -8.96 3.27
N TRP A 130 12.44 -9.99 3.39
CA TRP A 130 13.59 -10.16 2.52
C TRP A 130 13.16 -10.48 1.08
N ASN A 131 12.16 -11.35 0.92
CA ASN A 131 11.57 -11.62 -0.38
C ASN A 131 10.89 -10.39 -0.95
N LEU A 132 10.18 -9.59 -0.14
CA LEU A 132 9.57 -8.34 -0.60
C LEU A 132 10.63 -7.37 -1.16
N TYR A 133 11.76 -7.19 -0.45
CA TYR A 133 12.83 -6.32 -0.92
C TYR A 133 13.45 -6.83 -2.22
N ASN A 134 13.73 -8.14 -2.32
CA ASN A 134 14.24 -8.73 -3.55
C ASN A 134 13.26 -8.63 -4.72
N VAL A 135 11.96 -8.80 -4.46
CA VAL A 135 10.89 -8.62 -5.46
C VAL A 135 10.89 -7.20 -6.00
N LEU A 136 10.89 -6.18 -5.12
CA LEU A 136 10.88 -4.78 -5.54
C LEU A 136 12.12 -4.43 -6.37
N LEU A 137 13.28 -4.97 -6.00
CA LEU A 137 14.54 -4.77 -6.70
C LEU A 137 14.69 -5.62 -7.98
N GLY A 138 13.75 -6.50 -8.30
CA GLY A 138 13.88 -7.41 -9.45
C GLY A 138 14.95 -8.49 -9.28
N ASN A 139 15.35 -8.79 -8.04
CA ASN A 139 16.45 -9.73 -7.73
C ASN A 139 15.94 -11.15 -7.46
N ALA A 140 15.62 -11.90 -8.53
CA ALA A 140 15.08 -13.25 -8.41
C ALA A 140 16.01 -14.22 -7.65
N THR A 141 17.33 -14.12 -7.83
CA THR A 141 18.30 -15.00 -7.16
C THR A 141 18.46 -14.73 -5.67
N GLY A 142 18.02 -13.56 -5.19
CA GLY A 142 17.97 -13.23 -3.76
C GLY A 142 16.71 -13.71 -3.06
N THR A 143 15.69 -14.15 -3.81
CA THR A 143 14.46 -14.70 -3.22
C THR A 143 14.68 -16.12 -2.70
N SER A 144 13.92 -16.49 -1.67
CA SER A 144 13.96 -17.82 -1.06
C SER A 144 12.55 -18.38 -0.86
N GLY A 145 12.30 -19.59 -1.36
CA GLY A 145 10.93 -20.12 -1.48
C GLY A 145 10.07 -19.31 -2.45
N GLY A 146 8.76 -19.54 -2.43
CA GLY A 146 7.82 -18.87 -3.33
C GLY A 146 7.98 -19.25 -4.81
N SER A 147 7.37 -18.47 -5.70
CA SER A 147 7.38 -18.69 -7.15
C SER A 147 8.64 -18.16 -7.85
N GLY A 148 9.42 -17.31 -7.17
CA GLY A 148 10.55 -16.59 -7.76
C GLY A 148 10.16 -15.42 -8.67
N LYS A 149 8.86 -15.10 -8.79
CA LYS A 149 8.39 -13.94 -9.55
C LYS A 149 8.86 -12.64 -8.88
N VAL A 150 9.43 -11.73 -9.65
CA VAL A 150 9.94 -10.43 -9.17
C VAL A 150 9.54 -9.30 -10.13
N VAL A 151 9.71 -8.05 -9.72
CA VAL A 151 9.45 -6.88 -10.56
C VAL A 151 10.63 -6.63 -11.50
N ASP A 152 10.69 -7.39 -12.59
CA ASP A 152 11.67 -7.22 -13.69
C ASP A 152 11.24 -6.10 -14.66
N SER A 153 11.01 -4.92 -14.09
CA SER A 153 10.49 -3.74 -14.78
C SER A 153 11.57 -2.98 -15.56
N LYS A 154 11.15 -2.29 -16.61
CA LYS A 154 12.00 -1.47 -17.49
C LYS A 154 11.84 0.03 -17.21
N PRO A 155 12.75 0.90 -17.68
CA PRO A 155 12.69 2.34 -17.41
C PRO A 155 11.37 3.05 -17.80
N ASN A 156 10.59 2.48 -18.72
CA ASN A 156 9.32 3.02 -19.19
C ASN A 156 8.09 2.34 -18.56
N ASP A 157 8.29 1.40 -17.64
CA ASP A 157 7.23 0.66 -16.97
C ASP A 157 6.76 1.39 -15.72
N ARG A 158 5.53 1.13 -15.30
CA ARG A 158 4.94 1.70 -14.08
C ARG A 158 4.77 0.62 -13.04
N ILE A 159 4.88 0.99 -11.77
CA ILE A 159 4.73 0.05 -10.65
C ILE A 159 3.60 0.53 -9.74
N PHE A 160 2.69 -0.37 -9.39
CA PHE A 160 1.71 -0.17 -8.34
C PHE A 160 2.03 -1.08 -7.14
N LEU A 161 2.22 -0.50 -5.95
CA LEU A 161 2.42 -1.25 -4.73
C LEU A 161 1.24 -1.01 -3.81
N PHE A 162 0.57 -2.07 -3.39
CA PHE A 162 -0.48 -2.02 -2.38
C PHE A 162 -0.10 -2.90 -1.20
N TYR A 163 -0.18 -2.32 0.00
CA TYR A 163 0.05 -3.01 1.26
C TYR A 163 -1.17 -2.82 2.17
N SER A 164 -1.64 -3.90 2.78
CA SER A 164 -2.70 -3.89 3.80
C SER A 164 -2.28 -4.72 5.01
N ASP A 165 -2.09 -4.07 6.16
CA ASP A 165 -1.88 -4.76 7.43
C ASP A 165 -2.03 -3.90 8.71
N HIS A 166 -1.49 -4.41 9.82
CA HIS A 166 -1.11 -3.67 11.02
C HIS A 166 0.16 -2.84 10.79
N GLY A 167 0.29 -1.81 11.62
CA GLY A 167 1.46 -0.97 11.66
C GLY A 167 1.65 -0.30 13.02
N GLY A 168 2.76 0.40 13.13
CA GLY A 168 3.06 1.31 14.22
C GLY A 168 4.05 2.37 13.73
N PRO A 169 4.47 3.29 14.62
CA PRO A 169 5.41 4.35 14.26
C PRO A 169 6.71 3.82 13.61
N GLY A 170 6.85 3.99 12.30
CA GLY A 170 8.03 3.58 11.52
C GLY A 170 8.14 2.07 11.23
N VAL A 171 7.08 1.28 11.46
CA VAL A 171 7.10 -0.17 11.27
C VAL A 171 5.80 -0.70 10.66
N LEU A 172 5.91 -1.73 9.83
CA LEU A 172 4.80 -2.47 9.24
C LEU A 172 4.93 -3.96 9.55
N GLY A 173 3.80 -4.63 9.76
CA GLY A 173 3.76 -6.08 9.93
C GLY A 173 4.31 -6.84 8.71
N MET A 174 4.69 -8.09 8.92
CA MET A 174 4.91 -9.04 7.82
C MET A 174 4.30 -10.38 8.22
N PRO A 175 3.80 -11.18 7.25
CA PRO A 175 3.18 -12.46 7.55
C PRO A 175 4.13 -13.45 8.23
N ALA A 176 5.41 -13.36 7.87
CA ALA A 176 6.47 -14.20 8.40
C ALA A 176 7.77 -13.42 8.55
N GLY A 177 8.57 -13.85 9.54
CA GLY A 177 9.85 -13.25 9.86
C GLY A 177 9.74 -11.88 10.55
N PRO A 178 10.81 -11.06 10.50
CA PRO A 178 10.82 -9.76 11.15
C PRO A 178 9.89 -8.76 10.44
N PHE A 179 9.49 -7.74 11.19
CA PHE A 179 8.73 -6.61 10.65
C PHE A 179 9.51 -5.82 9.60
N LEU A 180 8.77 -5.11 8.76
CA LEU A 180 9.31 -4.14 7.81
C LEU A 180 9.53 -2.81 8.52
N TYR A 181 10.78 -2.33 8.57
CA TYR A 181 11.13 -1.02 9.11
C TYR A 181 11.18 0.02 7.99
N ALA A 182 10.63 1.20 8.25
CA ALA A 182 10.47 2.23 7.24
C ALA A 182 11.81 2.71 6.64
N GLY A 183 12.86 2.83 7.47
CA GLY A 183 14.20 3.19 7.00
C GLY A 183 14.76 2.24 5.94
N ASP A 184 14.60 0.93 6.11
CA ASP A 184 15.03 -0.07 5.12
C ASP A 184 14.17 -0.01 3.88
N PHE A 185 12.85 0.07 4.05
CA PHE A 185 11.91 0.09 2.95
C PHE A 185 12.12 1.31 2.05
N VAL A 186 12.27 2.51 2.62
CA VAL A 186 12.59 3.72 1.84
C VAL A 186 13.97 3.59 1.19
N SER A 187 14.95 2.96 1.85
CA SER A 187 16.25 2.66 1.22
C SER A 187 16.09 1.78 -0.02
N VAL A 188 15.26 0.74 0.04
CA VAL A 188 14.95 -0.13 -1.11
C VAL A 188 14.29 0.66 -2.24
N LEU A 189 13.35 1.56 -1.92
CA LEU A 189 12.72 2.44 -2.92
C LEU A 189 13.74 3.36 -3.59
N ARG A 190 14.67 3.94 -2.83
CA ARG A 190 15.78 4.76 -3.37
C ARG A 190 16.70 3.93 -4.26
N THR A 191 17.05 2.71 -3.86
CA THR A 191 17.84 1.80 -4.71
C THR A 191 17.08 1.46 -6.00
N LYS A 192 15.78 1.16 -5.92
CA LYS A 192 14.94 0.89 -7.10
C LYS A 192 14.91 2.09 -8.06
N HIS A 193 14.84 3.31 -7.53
CA HIS A 193 14.92 4.55 -8.32
C HIS A 193 16.29 4.69 -9.00
N GLN A 194 17.38 4.52 -8.26
CA GLN A 194 18.75 4.59 -8.79
C GLN A 194 19.03 3.56 -9.89
N MET A 195 18.36 2.40 -9.84
CA MET A 195 18.43 1.41 -10.92
C MET A 195 17.77 1.91 -12.23
N GLY A 196 16.94 2.95 -12.17
CA GLY A 196 16.26 3.53 -13.34
C GLY A 196 15.30 2.55 -14.01
N THR A 197 14.71 1.62 -13.25
CA THR A 197 13.91 0.49 -13.78
C THR A 197 12.40 0.72 -13.72
N TYR A 198 11.94 1.96 -13.60
CA TYR A 198 10.53 2.34 -13.74
C TYR A 198 10.45 3.82 -14.12
N SER A 199 9.30 4.24 -14.68
CA SER A 199 9.02 5.64 -14.97
C SER A 199 8.35 6.33 -13.79
N GLU A 200 7.30 5.73 -13.24
CA GLU A 200 6.53 6.25 -12.09
C GLU A 200 6.01 5.08 -11.24
N MET A 201 5.97 5.28 -9.92
CA MET A 201 5.48 4.31 -8.94
C MET A 201 4.34 4.91 -8.10
N LEU A 202 3.25 4.16 -7.95
CA LEU A 202 2.12 4.50 -7.08
C LEU A 202 2.09 3.53 -5.90
N ILE A 203 2.08 4.05 -4.67
CA ILE A 203 2.06 3.24 -3.43
C ILE A 203 0.83 3.56 -2.60
N TYR A 204 -0.01 2.57 -2.33
CA TYR A 204 -1.11 2.63 -1.38
C TYR A 204 -0.78 1.81 -0.12
N LEU A 205 -0.83 2.47 1.03
CA LEU A 205 -0.44 1.89 2.33
C LEU A 205 -1.59 1.95 3.34
N GLU A 206 -2.24 0.81 3.56
CA GLU A 206 -3.26 0.60 4.59
C GLU A 206 -2.60 0.00 5.84
N ALA A 207 -2.31 0.85 6.83
CA ALA A 207 -1.84 0.44 8.15
C ALA A 207 -2.06 1.53 9.20
N CYS A 208 -2.08 1.13 10.47
CA CYS A 208 -2.00 2.04 11.61
C CYS A 208 -0.73 2.89 11.54
N GLU A 209 -0.85 4.19 11.80
CA GLU A 209 0.28 5.13 11.76
C GLU A 209 1.07 5.13 10.43
N SER A 210 0.44 4.73 9.32
CA SER A 210 1.07 4.51 8.01
C SER A 210 1.81 5.74 7.45
N GLY A 211 1.38 6.96 7.80
CA GLY A 211 2.11 8.18 7.43
C GLY A 211 3.56 8.20 7.92
N SER A 212 3.83 7.56 9.07
CA SER A 212 5.15 7.48 9.69
C SER A 212 6.18 6.66 8.89
N ILE A 213 5.72 5.90 7.89
CA ILE A 213 6.58 5.10 7.00
C ILE A 213 7.30 5.97 5.97
N PHE A 214 6.77 7.16 5.67
CA PHE A 214 7.31 8.03 4.61
C PHE A 214 7.62 9.44 5.08
N GLU A 215 6.96 9.90 6.15
CA GLU A 215 7.16 11.23 6.71
C GLU A 215 8.63 11.47 7.09
N GLY A 216 9.16 12.60 6.62
CA GLY A 216 10.56 12.98 6.80
C GLY A 216 11.59 12.17 6.01
N MET A 217 11.17 11.24 5.15
CA MET A 217 12.05 10.38 4.34
C MET A 217 11.78 10.40 2.83
N ILE A 218 10.62 10.89 2.38
CA ILE A 218 10.31 11.07 0.96
C ILE A 218 9.73 12.47 0.73
N GLY A 219 10.25 13.18 -0.28
CA GLY A 219 9.67 14.44 -0.75
C GLY A 219 10.07 15.68 0.06
N LYS A 220 11.23 15.66 0.71
CA LYS A 220 11.88 16.89 1.20
C LYS A 220 12.36 17.72 0.01
N GLU A 221 12.23 19.05 0.08
CA GLU A 221 12.55 19.97 -1.03
C GLU A 221 14.00 19.89 -1.51
N GLU A 222 14.91 19.30 -0.71
CA GLU A 222 16.32 19.08 -1.01
C GLU A 222 16.66 17.62 -1.41
N GLU A 223 15.69 16.70 -1.40
CA GLU A 223 15.89 15.30 -1.78
C GLU A 223 15.52 15.03 -3.25
N GLU A 224 16.18 14.04 -3.85
CA GLU A 224 15.95 13.56 -5.21
C GLU A 224 14.48 13.15 -5.40
N GLU A 225 13.85 13.64 -6.47
CA GLU A 225 12.48 13.27 -6.82
C GLU A 225 12.49 11.78 -7.23
N LEU A 226 11.89 10.91 -6.41
CA LEU A 226 11.99 9.46 -6.62
C LEU A 226 11.02 8.94 -7.69
N GLU A 227 10.16 9.79 -8.25
CA GLU A 227 9.07 9.40 -9.15
C GLU A 227 8.10 8.41 -8.48
N ILE A 228 7.89 8.63 -7.18
CA ILE A 228 7.00 7.83 -6.33
C ILE A 228 5.92 8.75 -5.75
N TYR A 229 4.66 8.39 -5.94
CA TYR A 229 3.54 9.00 -5.22
C TYR A 229 2.93 8.00 -4.25
N VAL A 230 2.73 8.46 -3.02
CA VAL A 230 2.25 7.61 -1.93
C VAL A 230 0.93 8.17 -1.40
N THR A 231 -0.01 7.28 -1.11
CA THR A 231 -1.20 7.57 -0.30
C THR A 231 -1.23 6.61 0.90
N THR A 232 -1.43 7.14 2.10
CA THR A 232 -1.50 6.33 3.34
C THR A 232 -2.88 6.46 3.98
N ALA A 233 -3.38 5.38 4.58
CA ALA A 233 -4.70 5.34 5.20
C ALA A 233 -4.81 6.22 6.47
N SER A 234 -3.67 6.50 7.11
CA SER A 234 -3.60 7.37 8.29
C SER A 234 -2.37 8.26 8.24
N ASN A 235 -2.38 9.29 9.10
CA ASN A 235 -1.17 10.04 9.42
C ASN A 235 -0.27 9.22 10.36
N ALA A 236 0.84 9.80 10.81
CA ALA A 236 1.80 9.14 11.70
C ALA A 236 1.32 8.93 13.15
N ILE A 237 0.07 9.27 13.48
CA ILE A 237 -0.42 9.34 14.88
C ILE A 237 -1.70 8.54 15.12
N TYR A 238 -2.69 8.62 14.21
CA TYR A 238 -4.02 8.04 14.40
C TYR A 238 -4.20 6.70 13.68
N ILE A 239 -5.20 5.93 14.12
CA ILE A 239 -5.50 4.56 13.68
C ILE A 239 -6.96 4.48 13.26
N VAL A 240 -7.28 4.26 11.98
CA VAL A 240 -8.54 3.64 11.51
C VAL A 240 -8.36 3.10 10.08
N LYS A 241 -9.15 2.08 9.71
CA LYS A 241 -9.27 1.44 8.40
C LYS A 241 -10.20 2.20 7.43
N ILE A 242 -10.05 1.96 6.12
CA ILE A 242 -11.12 1.52 5.16
C ILE A 242 -10.56 1.52 3.74
N VAL A 243 -10.78 0.42 2.99
CA VAL A 243 -10.35 0.29 1.60
C VAL A 243 -11.30 0.95 0.61
N ALA A 244 -11.52 2.25 0.80
CA ALA A 244 -12.38 3.07 -0.05
C ALA A 244 -11.92 3.12 -1.51
N TRP A 245 -10.62 2.98 -1.75
CA TRP A 245 -10.04 3.12 -3.09
C TRP A 245 -10.43 1.97 -4.03
N MET A 246 -10.65 0.76 -3.49
CA MET A 246 -10.99 -0.41 -4.30
C MET A 246 -12.40 -0.28 -4.88
N GLU A 247 -13.39 -0.02 -4.04
CA GLU A 247 -14.77 0.19 -4.48
C GLU A 247 -14.90 1.40 -5.42
N ASP A 248 -14.12 2.45 -5.18
CA ASP A 248 -14.03 3.60 -6.09
C ASP A 248 -13.45 3.19 -7.46
N SER A 249 -12.33 2.46 -7.48
CA SER A 249 -11.72 1.98 -8.72
C SER A 249 -12.61 1.00 -9.51
N GLU A 250 -13.42 0.20 -8.84
CA GLU A 250 -14.36 -0.72 -9.47
C GLU A 250 -15.58 -0.04 -10.07
N SER A 251 -15.98 1.11 -9.50
CA SER A 251 -17.21 1.79 -9.87
C SER A 251 -16.99 2.97 -10.83
N ASN A 252 -15.74 3.33 -11.16
CA ASN A 252 -15.42 4.47 -12.01
C ASN A 252 -14.70 4.11 -13.32
N ASP A 253 -14.75 5.03 -14.29
CA ASP A 253 -13.90 5.01 -15.49
C ASP A 253 -12.49 5.52 -15.17
N LEU A 254 -11.54 4.61 -15.00
CA LEU A 254 -10.15 4.92 -14.66
C LEU A 254 -9.36 5.62 -15.78
N LYS A 255 -9.90 5.70 -17.00
CA LYS A 255 -9.32 6.55 -18.06
C LYS A 255 -9.68 8.03 -17.88
N SER A 256 -10.72 8.31 -17.10
CA SER A 256 -11.20 9.65 -16.82
C SER A 256 -10.77 10.11 -15.42
N GLU A 257 -10.82 9.21 -14.44
CA GLU A 257 -10.44 9.52 -13.06
C GLU A 257 -8.92 9.61 -12.87
N THR A 258 -8.48 10.66 -12.21
CA THR A 258 -7.08 10.91 -11.83
C THR A 258 -6.74 10.40 -10.45
N VAL A 259 -5.45 10.15 -10.21
CA VAL A 259 -4.91 9.82 -8.87
C VAL A 259 -5.32 10.88 -7.84
N ARG A 260 -5.34 12.17 -8.23
CA ARG A 260 -5.81 13.27 -7.36
C ARG A 260 -7.27 13.11 -6.98
N GLU A 261 -8.13 12.79 -7.93
CA GLU A 261 -9.57 12.68 -7.68
C GLU A 261 -9.87 11.53 -6.73
N GLN A 262 -9.33 10.34 -6.99
CA GLN A 262 -9.46 9.20 -6.08
C GLN A 262 -8.91 9.51 -4.69
N TYR A 263 -7.75 10.16 -4.57
CA TYR A 263 -7.23 10.59 -3.26
C TYR A 263 -8.25 11.44 -2.49
N HIS A 264 -8.94 12.37 -3.15
CA HIS A 264 -9.97 13.18 -2.50
C HIS A 264 -11.19 12.35 -2.10
N GLN A 265 -11.67 11.46 -2.97
CA GLN A 265 -12.80 10.57 -2.66
C GLN A 265 -12.49 9.66 -1.46
N VAL A 266 -11.31 9.02 -1.50
CA VAL A 266 -10.80 8.14 -0.43
C VAL A 266 -10.62 8.92 0.85
N LYS A 267 -10.04 10.13 0.80
CA LYS A 267 -9.87 10.99 1.97
C LYS A 267 -11.21 11.36 2.62
N ASP A 268 -12.19 11.78 1.83
CA ASP A 268 -13.50 12.18 2.35
C ASP A 268 -14.22 10.99 3.02
N ARG A 269 -14.23 9.83 2.36
CA ARG A 269 -14.84 8.61 2.91
C ARG A 269 -14.11 8.09 4.15
N THR A 270 -12.79 8.05 4.12
CA THR A 270 -11.95 7.53 5.22
C THR A 270 -11.97 8.45 6.44
N SER A 271 -12.11 9.76 6.25
CA SER A 271 -12.33 10.71 7.36
C SER A 271 -13.72 10.57 8.02
N ASN A 272 -14.55 9.65 7.50
CA ASN A 272 -15.98 9.56 7.74
C ASN A 272 -16.64 10.95 7.64
N TYR A 273 -16.36 11.64 6.53
CA TYR A 273 -16.83 12.99 6.23
C TYR A 273 -16.50 14.00 7.33
N ASN A 274 -15.23 14.04 7.74
CA ASN A 274 -14.65 14.93 8.76
C ASN A 274 -15.16 14.73 10.20
N THR A 275 -15.74 13.58 10.53
CA THR A 275 -16.16 13.32 11.92
C THR A 275 -15.02 12.86 12.80
N PHE A 276 -13.95 12.27 12.22
CA PHE A 276 -12.65 11.84 12.82
C PHE A 276 -12.70 11.03 14.14
N ALA A 277 -13.85 10.88 14.77
CA ALA A 277 -14.08 10.05 15.94
C ALA A 277 -14.03 8.55 15.59
N VAL A 278 -14.31 8.22 14.33
CA VAL A 278 -14.35 6.86 13.77
C VAL A 278 -13.65 6.76 12.41
N GLY A 279 -12.90 7.78 12.01
CA GLY A 279 -12.21 7.85 10.71
C GLY A 279 -10.78 8.36 10.86
N SER A 280 -9.99 8.27 9.79
CA SER A 280 -8.56 8.64 9.79
C SER A 280 -8.22 9.71 8.76
N HIS A 281 -7.00 10.24 8.88
CA HIS A 281 -6.46 11.25 7.96
C HIS A 281 -5.67 10.56 6.86
N VAL A 282 -6.25 10.47 5.67
CA VAL A 282 -5.51 10.02 4.49
C VAL A 282 -4.45 11.05 4.13
N MET A 283 -3.19 10.60 4.05
CA MET A 283 -2.04 11.46 3.76
C MET A 283 -1.46 11.13 2.38
N GLN A 284 -0.63 12.03 1.88
CA GLN A 284 0.06 11.87 0.60
C GLN A 284 1.51 12.33 0.71
N TYR A 285 2.42 11.64 0.04
CA TYR A 285 3.86 11.91 0.05
C TYR A 285 4.47 11.74 -1.36
N GLY A 286 5.66 12.30 -1.57
CA GLY A 286 6.43 12.15 -2.81
C GLY A 286 5.97 13.02 -4.00
N THR A 287 6.24 12.53 -5.20
CA THR A 287 6.16 13.24 -6.49
C THR A 287 4.74 13.71 -6.82
N ARG A 288 4.51 15.02 -6.75
CA ARG A 288 3.17 15.62 -6.96
C ARG A 288 2.67 15.54 -8.40
N LYS A 289 3.56 15.34 -9.38
CA LYS A 289 3.20 15.29 -10.80
C LYS A 289 2.33 14.06 -11.14
N ILE A 290 2.57 12.92 -10.48
CA ILE A 290 1.78 11.69 -10.68
C ILE A 290 0.29 11.91 -10.36
N LYS A 291 -0.04 12.90 -9.54
CA LYS A 291 -1.44 13.23 -9.20
C LYS A 291 -2.31 13.58 -10.40
N SER A 292 -1.73 14.10 -11.49
CA SER A 292 -2.49 14.40 -12.71
C SER A 292 -2.65 13.21 -13.66
N ASP A 293 -1.97 12.10 -13.40
CA ASP A 293 -2.14 10.90 -14.21
C ASP A 293 -3.50 10.26 -13.91
N THR A 294 -4.06 9.62 -14.94
CA THR A 294 -5.29 8.83 -14.81
C THR A 294 -4.97 7.51 -14.16
N LEU A 295 -5.88 6.98 -13.33
CA LEU A 295 -5.65 5.72 -12.62
C LEU A 295 -5.39 4.55 -13.55
N SER A 296 -5.89 4.60 -14.79
CA SER A 296 -5.75 3.52 -15.75
C SER A 296 -4.31 3.13 -16.09
N VAL A 297 -3.34 4.02 -15.88
CA VAL A 297 -1.92 3.72 -16.12
C VAL A 297 -1.30 2.86 -15.01
N PHE A 298 -1.93 2.80 -13.83
CA PHE A 298 -1.49 2.01 -12.67
C PHE A 298 -2.44 0.83 -12.37
N HIS A 299 -3.75 1.01 -12.54
CA HIS A 299 -4.75 -0.02 -12.22
C HIS A 299 -5.26 -0.77 -13.46
N GLY A 300 -4.92 -0.29 -14.66
CA GLY A 300 -5.55 -0.76 -15.90
C GLY A 300 -6.94 -0.16 -16.12
N PHE A 301 -7.63 -0.63 -17.15
CA PHE A 301 -8.96 -0.14 -17.52
C PHE A 301 -9.91 -1.28 -17.78
N ASN A 302 -10.97 -1.37 -16.97
CA ASN A 302 -12.05 -2.32 -17.17
C ASN A 302 -13.04 -1.77 -18.22
N PRO A 303 -13.18 -2.41 -19.40
CA PRO A 303 -14.07 -1.92 -20.46
C PRO A 303 -15.56 -1.83 -20.05
N ARG A 304 -15.98 -2.54 -19.00
CA ARG A 304 -17.35 -2.45 -18.47
C ARG A 304 -17.66 -1.07 -17.89
N ASN A 305 -16.63 -0.35 -17.45
CA ASN A 305 -16.79 0.97 -16.82
C ASN A 305 -16.67 2.13 -17.81
N ALA A 306 -16.47 1.85 -19.12
CA ALA A 306 -16.20 2.87 -20.14
C ALA A 306 -17.23 4.00 -20.24
N ASN A 307 -18.49 3.70 -19.88
CA ASN A 307 -19.61 4.63 -19.97
C ASN A 307 -20.04 5.17 -18.60
N VAL A 308 -19.31 4.85 -17.53
CA VAL A 308 -19.62 5.40 -16.21
C VAL A 308 -19.18 6.86 -16.20
N THR A 309 -20.17 7.75 -16.11
CA THR A 309 -19.89 9.17 -15.90
C THR A 309 -19.64 9.37 -14.41
N SER A 310 -18.51 9.99 -14.02
CA SER A 310 -17.98 10.10 -12.63
C SER A 310 -18.82 10.96 -11.66
N ARG A 311 -20.14 11.02 -11.89
CA ARG A 311 -21.08 11.93 -11.23
C ARG A 311 -22.16 11.24 -10.40
N THR A 312 -22.39 9.93 -10.53
CA THR A 312 -23.61 9.33 -9.97
C THR A 312 -23.57 9.00 -8.49
N ASP A 313 -22.41 8.97 -7.81
CA ASP A 313 -22.37 8.57 -6.38
C ASP A 313 -21.60 9.51 -5.43
N ARG A 314 -21.27 10.75 -5.85
CA ARG A 314 -20.67 11.75 -4.94
C ARG A 314 -21.54 12.11 -3.72
N ASN A 315 -22.83 11.80 -3.77
CA ASN A 315 -23.81 12.15 -2.72
C ASN A 315 -24.15 10.99 -1.76
N ARG A 316 -23.62 9.78 -1.97
CA ARG A 316 -23.89 8.66 -1.06
C ARG A 316 -22.93 8.73 0.13
N VAL A 317 -23.42 9.30 1.24
CA VAL A 317 -22.71 9.30 2.51
C VAL A 317 -22.73 7.88 3.08
N ILE A 318 -21.71 7.08 2.78
CA ILE A 318 -21.51 5.78 3.42
C ILE A 318 -20.78 6.06 4.73
N ARG A 319 -21.53 6.12 5.83
CA ARG A 319 -20.94 6.18 7.18
C ARG A 319 -20.59 4.77 7.60
N ASP A 320 -19.31 4.54 7.83
CA ASP A 320 -18.84 3.28 8.37
C ASP A 320 -18.61 3.40 9.88
N THR A 321 -18.99 2.36 10.60
CA THR A 321 -18.63 2.16 12.01
C THR A 321 -17.39 1.27 12.01
N GLY A 322 -16.26 1.83 11.57
CA GLY A 322 -14.98 1.12 11.54
C GLY A 322 -14.50 0.79 12.95
N GLU A 323 -13.99 -0.43 13.12
CA GLU A 323 -13.36 -0.86 14.38
C GLU A 323 -11.86 -0.53 14.37
N ASN A 324 -11.27 -0.35 15.54
CA ASN A 324 -9.82 -0.20 15.66
C ASN A 324 -9.12 -1.47 15.16
N GLN A 325 -8.20 -1.31 14.21
CA GLN A 325 -7.33 -2.35 13.66
C GLN A 325 -6.71 -3.26 14.74
N ARG A 326 -6.26 -2.66 15.86
CA ARG A 326 -5.64 -3.38 16.98
C ARG A 326 -6.64 -4.17 17.80
N ASP A 327 -7.91 -3.83 17.80
CA ASP A 327 -8.93 -4.53 18.59
C ASP A 327 -9.69 -5.58 17.77
N ALA A 328 -9.61 -5.49 16.43
CA ALA A 328 -10.33 -6.37 15.50
C ALA A 328 -10.17 -7.86 15.80
N GLU A 329 -8.97 -8.32 16.16
CA GLU A 329 -8.71 -9.74 16.47
C GLU A 329 -9.39 -10.18 17.78
N VAL A 330 -9.27 -9.39 18.84
CA VAL A 330 -9.93 -9.70 20.12
C VAL A 330 -11.44 -9.58 20.00
N LEU A 331 -11.94 -8.59 19.25
CA LEU A 331 -13.36 -8.45 18.94
C LEU A 331 -13.90 -9.64 18.13
N PHE A 332 -13.11 -10.17 17.20
CA PHE A 332 -13.46 -11.39 16.48
C PHE A 332 -13.64 -12.58 17.44
N LEU A 333 -12.67 -12.82 18.32
CA LEU A 333 -12.74 -13.89 19.31
C LEU A 333 -13.91 -13.68 20.28
N TRP A 334 -14.12 -12.45 20.74
CA TRP A 334 -15.23 -12.11 21.63
C TRP A 334 -16.59 -12.39 20.98
N ARG A 335 -16.80 -11.94 19.75
CA ARG A 335 -18.03 -12.22 18.98
C ARG A 335 -18.22 -13.71 18.72
N ARG A 336 -17.13 -14.47 18.54
CA ARG A 336 -17.18 -15.93 18.44
C ARG A 336 -17.63 -16.54 19.76
N TYR A 337 -17.01 -16.18 20.88
CA TYR A 337 -17.35 -16.63 22.22
C TYR A 337 -18.83 -16.39 22.59
N GLU A 338 -19.36 -15.19 22.28
CA GLU A 338 -20.76 -14.83 22.57
C GLU A 338 -21.78 -15.66 21.78
N ARG A 339 -21.40 -16.16 20.61
CA ARG A 339 -22.29 -16.95 19.73
C ARG A 339 -22.23 -18.45 19.99
N MET A 340 -21.29 -18.91 20.82
CA MET A 340 -21.10 -20.33 21.12
C MET A 340 -22.06 -20.79 22.23
N ASP A 341 -22.50 -22.05 22.14
CA ASP A 341 -23.25 -22.70 23.22
C ASP A 341 -22.41 -22.69 24.51
N GLU A 342 -23.05 -22.33 25.63
CA GLU A 342 -22.39 -22.27 26.93
C GLU A 342 -21.73 -23.58 27.36
N ARG A 343 -22.24 -24.72 26.86
CA ARG A 343 -21.74 -26.06 27.16
C ARG A 343 -20.67 -26.55 26.19
N SER A 344 -20.34 -25.78 25.16
CA SER A 344 -19.33 -26.18 24.18
C SER A 344 -17.92 -26.16 24.80
N PRO A 345 -17.14 -27.27 24.75
CA PRO A 345 -15.76 -27.28 25.19
C PRO A 345 -14.88 -26.26 24.44
N GLU A 346 -15.19 -26.01 23.16
CA GLU A 346 -14.49 -25.01 22.35
C GLU A 346 -14.68 -23.58 22.90
N ARG A 347 -15.76 -23.32 23.64
CA ARG A 347 -16.01 -22.00 24.26
C ARG A 347 -14.96 -21.68 25.32
N GLU A 348 -14.53 -22.68 26.08
CA GLU A 348 -13.44 -22.54 27.07
C GLU A 348 -12.09 -22.32 26.38
N GLU A 349 -11.86 -22.92 25.22
CA GLU A 349 -10.66 -22.68 24.40
C GLU A 349 -10.61 -21.25 23.87
N VAL A 350 -11.71 -20.75 23.30
CA VAL A 350 -11.79 -19.35 22.83
C VAL A 350 -11.63 -18.36 23.98
N MET A 351 -12.21 -18.62 25.15
CA MET A 351 -12.04 -17.75 26.32
C MET A 351 -10.58 -17.74 26.83
N ARG A 352 -9.89 -18.90 26.79
CA ARG A 352 -8.46 -18.95 27.08
C ARG A 352 -7.66 -18.12 26.07
N GLU A 353 -7.93 -18.25 24.78
CA GLU A 353 -7.27 -17.46 23.74
C GLU A 353 -7.48 -15.94 23.94
N ILE A 354 -8.70 -15.52 24.28
CA ILE A 354 -9.00 -14.11 24.62
C ILE A 354 -8.17 -13.67 25.83
N THR A 355 -8.17 -14.47 26.89
CA THR A 355 -7.46 -14.15 28.14
C THR A 355 -5.96 -14.04 27.91
N ASP A 356 -5.39 -14.98 27.16
CA ASP A 356 -3.99 -15.05 26.78
C ASP A 356 -3.58 -13.81 25.96
N LYS A 357 -4.34 -13.46 24.91
CA LYS A 357 -4.09 -12.25 24.12
C LYS A 357 -4.22 -10.97 24.94
N MET A 358 -5.21 -10.89 25.84
CA MET A 358 -5.36 -9.72 26.71
C MET A 358 -4.22 -9.61 27.73
N ALA A 359 -3.75 -10.73 28.29
CA ALA A 359 -2.62 -10.77 29.20
C ALA A 359 -1.33 -10.33 28.51
N GLU A 360 -1.07 -10.78 27.28
CA GLU A 360 0.06 -10.33 26.44
C GLU A 360 0.02 -8.81 26.24
N ARG A 361 -1.14 -8.25 25.87
CA ARG A 361 -1.32 -6.79 25.70
C ARG A 361 -1.02 -6.01 26.98
N VAL A 362 -1.58 -6.47 28.11
CA VAL A 362 -1.37 -5.84 29.41
C VAL A 362 0.10 -5.88 29.81
N HIS A 363 0.77 -7.01 29.56
CA HIS A 363 2.20 -7.18 29.81
C HIS A 363 3.04 -6.21 29.01
N VAL A 364 2.85 -6.15 27.69
CA VAL A 364 3.59 -5.24 26.81
C VAL A 364 3.37 -3.78 27.22
N ASP A 365 2.12 -3.36 27.41
CA ASP A 365 1.77 -1.99 27.83
C ASP A 365 2.38 -1.64 29.20
N ARG A 366 2.34 -2.56 30.17
CA ARG A 366 2.91 -2.37 31.50
C ARG A 366 4.44 -2.31 31.45
N SER A 367 5.06 -3.17 30.67
CA SER A 367 6.52 -3.27 30.52
C SER A 367 7.09 -2.00 29.91
N VAL A 368 6.56 -1.57 28.76
CA VAL A 368 7.01 -0.33 28.07
C VAL A 368 6.82 0.90 28.96
N ARG A 369 5.67 1.01 29.64
CA ARG A 369 5.42 2.11 30.60
C ARG A 369 6.42 2.12 31.75
N SER A 370 6.77 0.94 32.27
CA SER A 370 7.72 0.80 33.37
C SER A 370 9.15 1.13 32.93
N ILE A 371 9.54 0.71 31.72
CA ILE A 371 10.81 1.09 31.10
C ILE A 371 10.91 2.61 30.99
N GLY A 372 9.88 3.28 30.46
CA GLY A 372 9.86 4.74 30.36
C GLY A 372 10.08 5.43 31.71
N ARG A 373 9.45 4.92 32.79
CA ARG A 373 9.65 5.43 34.16
C ARG A 373 11.08 5.19 34.66
N PHE A 374 11.64 4.00 34.48
CA PHE A 374 12.99 3.71 34.93
C PHE A 374 14.05 4.47 34.15
N LEU A 375 13.83 4.72 32.85
CA LEU A 375 14.73 5.57 32.06
C LEU A 375 14.74 7.01 32.58
N LEU A 376 13.59 7.56 32.96
CA LEU A 376 13.50 8.85 33.64
C LEU A 376 14.32 8.87 34.94
N GLU A 377 14.16 7.85 35.80
CA GLU A 377 14.91 7.71 37.05
C GLU A 377 16.43 7.58 36.83
N LEU A 378 16.84 6.74 35.89
CA LEU A 378 18.25 6.40 35.64
C LEU A 378 19.02 7.52 34.94
N THR A 379 18.35 8.29 34.09
CA THR A 379 19.01 9.32 33.30
C THR A 379 19.00 10.69 33.98
N ASN A 380 18.04 10.94 34.88
CA ASN A 380 17.77 12.25 35.48
C ASN A 380 17.68 13.37 34.42
N ARG A 381 17.24 13.01 33.21
CA ARG A 381 17.00 13.90 32.07
C ARG A 381 15.50 14.06 31.85
N ASP A 382 15.11 15.16 31.23
CA ASP A 382 13.74 15.34 30.73
C ASP A 382 13.53 14.42 29.52
N PHE A 383 13.19 13.16 29.80
CA PHE A 383 12.93 12.13 28.79
C PHE A 383 11.44 11.91 28.65
N ASN A 384 10.86 12.36 27.54
CA ASN A 384 9.46 12.08 27.23
C ASN A 384 9.34 10.89 26.26
N ALA A 385 9.01 9.72 26.82
CA ALA A 385 8.81 8.48 26.06
C ALA A 385 7.74 8.60 24.96
N GLU A 386 6.72 9.43 25.17
CA GLU A 386 5.58 9.59 24.27
C GLU A 386 5.70 10.82 23.37
N HIS A 387 6.87 11.48 23.34
CA HIS A 387 7.08 12.65 22.51
C HIS A 387 6.79 12.35 21.03
N ILE A 388 5.94 13.17 20.41
CA ILE A 388 5.65 13.12 18.98
C ILE A 388 6.46 14.22 18.32
N ARG A 389 7.33 13.83 17.38
CA ARG A 389 8.12 14.77 16.58
C ARG A 389 7.24 15.69 15.73
N PRO A 390 7.71 16.89 15.37
CA PRO A 390 7.03 17.76 14.43
C PRO A 390 6.67 17.07 13.11
N VAL A 391 5.56 17.51 12.51
CA VAL A 391 5.13 17.06 11.17
C VAL A 391 6.25 17.31 10.16
N GLY A 392 6.52 16.31 9.32
CA GLY A 392 7.61 16.33 8.34
C GLY A 392 8.93 15.76 8.84
N GLU A 393 9.03 15.32 10.11
CA GLU A 393 10.21 14.62 10.62
C GLU A 393 10.01 13.10 10.64
N ALA A 394 11.10 12.37 10.41
CA ALA A 394 11.12 10.92 10.55
C ALA A 394 10.98 10.53 12.04
N VAL A 395 10.37 9.38 12.31
CA VAL A 395 10.12 8.89 13.68
C VAL A 395 11.41 8.77 14.50
N VAL A 396 12.51 8.35 13.85
CA VAL A 396 13.82 8.17 14.46
C VAL A 396 14.91 8.64 13.50
N ASP A 397 16.02 9.15 14.05
CA ASP A 397 17.20 9.49 13.24
C ASP A 397 18.06 8.26 12.91
N ASP A 398 18.24 7.37 13.90
CA ASP A 398 19.02 6.14 13.78
C ASP A 398 18.10 4.90 13.81
N TRP A 399 17.80 4.38 12.61
CA TRP A 399 17.02 3.16 12.44
C TRP A 399 17.73 1.89 12.93
N GLY A 400 19.08 1.90 12.95
CA GLY A 400 19.87 0.81 13.52
C GLY A 400 19.74 0.76 15.04
N CYS A 401 19.77 1.92 15.68
CA CYS A 401 19.44 2.05 17.09
C CYS A 401 18.01 1.56 17.37
N LEU A 402 17.02 1.97 16.58
CA LEU A 402 15.62 1.57 16.80
C LEU A 402 15.46 0.04 16.84
N LYS A 403 15.97 -0.65 15.83
CA LYS A 403 15.96 -2.13 15.78
C LYS A 403 16.68 -2.75 16.96
N LYS A 404 17.82 -2.17 17.36
CA LYS A 404 18.58 -2.63 18.52
C LYS A 404 17.78 -2.49 19.81
N MET A 405 17.09 -1.37 20.03
CA MET A 405 16.29 -1.16 21.24
C MET A 405 15.07 -2.07 21.30
N VAL A 406 14.44 -2.37 20.16
CA VAL A 406 13.40 -3.40 20.08
C VAL A 406 13.98 -4.77 20.44
N GLY A 407 15.13 -5.15 19.88
CA GLY A 407 15.78 -6.42 20.21
C GLY A 407 16.18 -6.54 21.68
N VAL A 408 16.60 -5.44 22.31
CA VAL A 408 16.84 -5.38 23.77
C VAL A 408 15.54 -5.59 24.53
N PHE A 409 14.44 -4.93 24.16
CA PHE A 409 13.15 -5.19 24.78
C PHE A 409 12.76 -6.67 24.66
N GLU A 410 12.82 -7.24 23.46
CA GLU A 410 12.38 -8.60 23.21
C GLU A 410 13.19 -9.66 23.96
N ASN A 411 14.49 -9.42 24.14
CA ASN A 411 15.36 -10.29 24.91
C ASN A 411 15.01 -10.37 26.40
N TYR A 412 14.49 -9.28 26.98
CA TYR A 412 14.20 -9.21 28.43
C TYR A 412 12.71 -9.35 28.76
N CYS A 413 11.84 -8.92 27.86
CA CYS A 413 10.41 -8.78 28.09
C CYS A 413 9.56 -9.70 27.22
N GLY A 414 10.15 -10.46 26.29
CA GLY A 414 9.44 -11.29 25.32
C GLY A 414 9.06 -10.52 24.05
N LEU A 415 8.58 -11.24 23.03
CA LEU A 415 8.31 -10.68 21.70
C LEU A 415 7.35 -9.49 21.77
N LEU A 416 7.61 -8.46 20.97
CA LEU A 416 6.77 -7.28 20.92
C LEU A 416 5.42 -7.58 20.24
N GLY A 417 5.44 -8.48 19.25
CA GLY A 417 4.26 -8.89 18.49
C GLY A 417 3.64 -7.74 17.66
N GLN A 418 2.62 -8.06 16.87
CA GLN A 418 1.95 -7.04 16.03
C GLN A 418 1.26 -5.97 16.87
N TYR A 419 0.72 -6.33 18.04
CA TYR A 419 0.11 -5.38 18.97
C TYR A 419 1.14 -4.37 19.51
N GLY A 420 2.31 -4.86 19.95
CA GLY A 420 3.32 -4.03 20.60
C GLY A 420 4.00 -3.04 19.65
N MET A 421 3.88 -3.19 18.33
CA MET A 421 4.33 -2.18 17.35
C MET A 421 3.80 -0.76 17.66
N ARG A 422 2.70 -0.66 18.40
CA ARG A 422 2.20 0.62 18.92
C ARG A 422 3.22 1.42 19.74
N HIS A 423 4.13 0.73 20.40
CA HIS A 423 5.14 1.29 21.31
C HIS A 423 6.43 1.69 20.59
N MET A 424 6.50 1.53 19.26
CA MET A 424 7.71 1.88 18.49
C MET A 424 8.18 3.33 18.69
N ARG A 425 7.26 4.26 18.97
CA ARG A 425 7.61 5.65 19.30
C ARG A 425 8.46 5.76 20.57
N VAL A 426 8.19 4.93 21.58
CA VAL A 426 8.99 4.92 22.81
C VAL A 426 10.43 4.51 22.50
N PHE A 427 10.62 3.43 21.75
CA PHE A 427 11.94 2.96 21.34
C PHE A 427 12.65 3.96 20.43
N ALA A 428 11.92 4.64 19.54
CA ALA A 428 12.48 5.71 18.73
C ALA A 428 12.94 6.89 19.60
N ASN A 429 12.15 7.30 20.58
CA ASN A 429 12.51 8.39 21.49
C ASN A 429 13.72 8.06 22.35
N ILE A 430 13.90 6.79 22.77
CA ILE A 430 15.13 6.32 23.42
C ILE A 430 16.35 6.63 22.54
N CYS A 431 16.28 6.29 21.25
CA CYS A 431 17.34 6.56 20.28
C CYS A 431 17.55 8.05 20.05
N ASN A 432 16.47 8.82 19.88
CA ASN A 432 16.52 10.25 19.61
C ASN A 432 17.14 11.04 20.77
N HIS A 433 17.06 10.55 22.01
CA HIS A 433 17.72 11.14 23.18
C HIS A 433 19.15 10.63 23.40
N GLY A 434 19.66 9.78 22.51
CA GLY A 434 21.00 9.20 22.59
C GLY A 434 21.20 8.32 23.82
N LEU A 435 20.15 7.64 24.29
CA LEU A 435 20.27 6.74 25.43
C LEU A 435 21.08 5.51 25.03
N ASN A 436 22.07 5.17 25.85
CA ASN A 436 22.92 4.02 25.58
C ASN A 436 22.20 2.71 25.93
N VAL A 437 22.65 1.63 25.29
CA VAL A 437 22.06 0.29 25.39
C VAL A 437 22.06 -0.24 26.82
N ALA A 438 23.13 -0.04 27.58
CA ALA A 438 23.24 -0.56 28.95
C ALA A 438 22.18 0.05 29.89
N THR A 439 21.87 1.33 29.72
CA THR A 439 20.79 2.00 30.47
C THR A 439 19.41 1.41 30.13
N VAL A 440 19.19 1.07 28.85
CA VAL A 440 17.94 0.46 28.39
C VAL A 440 17.83 -0.99 28.87
N GLU A 441 18.90 -1.76 28.81
CA GLU A 441 18.98 -3.12 29.35
C GLU A 441 18.64 -3.15 30.85
N GLU A 442 19.20 -2.24 31.65
CA GLU A 442 18.88 -2.12 33.08
C GLU A 442 17.39 -1.78 33.30
N ALA A 443 16.83 -0.85 32.51
CA ALA A 443 15.42 -0.51 32.59
C ALA A 443 14.50 -1.69 32.22
N CYS A 444 14.86 -2.45 31.18
CA CYS A 444 14.15 -3.67 30.79
C CYS A 444 14.26 -4.75 31.87
N HIS A 445 15.44 -4.97 32.42
CA HIS A 445 15.67 -5.92 33.51
C HIS A 445 14.79 -5.59 34.72
N ARG A 446 14.78 -4.33 35.19
CA ARG A 446 13.92 -3.88 36.30
C ARG A 446 12.43 -4.00 36.00
N SER A 447 12.02 -3.88 34.73
CA SER A 447 10.62 -3.92 34.33
C SER A 447 10.06 -5.33 34.20
N CYS A 448 10.87 -6.28 33.72
CA CYS A 448 10.38 -7.56 33.22
C CYS A 448 10.84 -8.79 34.04
N VAL A 449 11.88 -8.67 34.88
CA VAL A 449 12.48 -9.82 35.59
C VAL A 449 11.72 -10.25 36.85
N HIS A 450 10.90 -9.38 37.45
CA HIS A 450 10.15 -9.71 38.68
C HIS A 450 8.87 -10.53 38.43
N ASP A 451 8.50 -10.74 37.18
CA ASP A 451 7.14 -11.08 36.78
C ASP A 451 7.15 -12.51 36.19
N GLY A 452 7.80 -13.46 36.89
CA GLY A 452 8.24 -14.80 36.44
C GLY A 452 7.22 -15.74 35.76
N GLU A 453 5.99 -15.30 35.54
CA GLU A 453 4.96 -15.97 34.74
C GLU A 453 5.19 -15.85 33.23
N TRP A 454 5.94 -14.84 32.75
CA TRP A 454 6.04 -14.55 31.31
C TRP A 454 6.96 -15.47 30.50
N ARG A 455 7.71 -16.38 31.16
CA ARG A 455 8.57 -17.37 30.47
C ARG A 455 7.81 -18.27 29.48
N ARG A 456 6.47 -18.33 29.57
CA ARG A 456 5.61 -19.05 28.62
C ARG A 456 5.50 -18.38 27.24
N TRP A 457 5.80 -17.09 27.13
CA TRP A 457 5.75 -16.32 25.88
C TRP A 457 7.12 -16.23 25.18
N PHE A 458 8.16 -16.80 25.78
CA PHE A 458 9.50 -16.91 25.18
C PHE A 458 9.61 -18.10 24.20
N SER A 459 8.55 -18.88 23.99
CA SER A 459 8.54 -19.94 22.99
C SER A 459 7.77 -19.50 21.75
N LEU A 460 8.52 -19.03 20.74
CA LEU A 460 8.50 -19.53 19.36
C LEU A 460 9.65 -18.90 18.58
#